data_AF-A0A132GJY4-F1
#
_entry.id   AF-A0A132GJY4-F1
#
_cell.length_a   1.000
_cell.length_b   1.000
_cell.length_c   1.000
_cell.angle_alpha   90.00
_cell.angle_beta   90.00
_cell.angle_gamma   90.00
#
_symmetry.space_group_name_H-M   'P 1'
#
loop_
_entity.id
_entity.type
_entity.pdbx_description
1 polymer ?
#
loop_
_entity_poly.entity_id
_entity_poly.type
_entity_poly.pdbx_seq_one_letter_code
_entity_poly.pdbx_strand_id
1 'polypeptide(L)'
;MARIYDNIETKFTQGLQDIITNMGVKRVDFCVGYFNLRGWQLVVNQIDQTPGDYVYEGNKQEFRCCRLLIGMHQPNQELVRRLYSKEQPTDAAYAQQCKLEIAREFKKQL
;
A
#
# COMPACT_ATOMS: atom_id res chain seq x y z
N MET A 1 15.58 -19.62 6.64
CA MET A 1 16.10 -19.39 5.27
C MET A 1 15.03 -18.64 4.48
N ALA A 2 15.41 -17.74 3.57
CA ALA A 2 14.42 -17.03 2.75
C ALA A 2 13.74 -18.01 1.78
N ARG A 3 12.40 -18.00 1.74
CA ARG A 3 11.63 -18.79 0.77
C ARG A 3 11.27 -17.88 -0.40
N ILE A 4 11.68 -18.29 -1.60
CA ILE A 4 11.38 -17.58 -2.85
C ILE A 4 10.15 -18.23 -3.48
N TYR A 5 9.23 -17.42 -3.97
CA TYR A 5 7.98 -17.85 -4.59
C TYR A 5 8.01 -17.52 -6.08
N ASP A 6 7.81 -18.52 -6.93
CA ASP A 6 7.82 -18.39 -8.39
C ASP A 6 6.44 -18.01 -8.98
N ASN A 7 5.37 -18.14 -8.19
CA ASN A 7 3.98 -18.03 -8.64
C ASN A 7 3.55 -19.01 -9.75
N ILE A 8 4.36 -20.00 -10.10
CA ILE A 8 4.04 -21.11 -11.01
C ILE A 8 3.55 -22.29 -10.18
N GLU A 9 4.45 -22.92 -9.43
CA GLU A 9 4.16 -24.04 -8.53
C GLU A 9 3.97 -23.53 -7.11
N THR A 10 4.82 -22.61 -6.66
CA THR A 10 4.77 -22.06 -5.30
C THR A 10 4.14 -20.67 -5.32
N LYS A 11 2.87 -20.59 -4.91
CA LYS A 11 2.10 -19.34 -4.92
C LYS A 11 2.52 -18.42 -3.78
N PHE A 12 2.94 -17.21 -4.13
CA PHE A 12 3.32 -16.16 -3.18
C PHE A 12 2.17 -15.81 -2.24
N THR A 13 0.94 -15.71 -2.76
CA THR A 13 -0.24 -15.38 -1.93
C THR A 13 -0.44 -16.35 -0.78
N GLN A 14 -0.34 -17.66 -1.04
CA GLN A 14 -0.48 -18.68 0.00
C GLN A 14 0.63 -18.54 1.04
N GLY A 15 1.88 -18.44 0.58
CA GLY A 15 3.01 -18.24 1.47
C GLY A 15 2.91 -16.98 2.32
N LEU A 16 2.37 -15.91 1.76
CA LEU A 16 2.15 -14.65 2.46
C LEU A 16 1.10 -14.80 3.55
N GLN A 17 -0.03 -15.46 3.25
CA GLN A 17 -1.07 -15.77 4.24
C GLN A 17 -0.51 -16.64 5.37
N ASP A 18 0.21 -17.71 5.05
CA ASP A 18 0.83 -18.61 6.04
C ASP A 18 1.80 -17.87 6.96
N ILE A 19 2.57 -16.92 6.41
CA ILE A 19 3.47 -16.07 7.20
C ILE A 19 2.68 -15.16 8.13
N ILE A 20 1.64 -14.46 7.64
CA ILE A 20 0.84 -13.54 8.46
C ILE A 20 0.16 -14.28 9.62
N THR A 21 -0.35 -15.50 9.37
CA THR A 21 -1.06 -16.30 10.39
C THR A 21 -0.14 -17.13 11.28
N ASN A 22 1.19 -17.03 11.13
CA ASN A 22 2.12 -17.84 11.90
C ASN A 22 2.07 -17.48 13.40
N MET A 23 2.26 -18.49 14.25
CA MET A 23 2.28 -18.32 15.70
C MET A 23 3.38 -17.34 16.12
N GLY A 24 2.98 -16.28 16.83
CA GLY A 24 3.89 -15.24 17.32
C GLY A 24 4.01 -14.02 16.41
N VAL A 25 3.40 -14.03 15.23
CA VAL A 25 3.27 -12.82 14.40
C VAL A 25 2.22 -11.90 15.01
N LYS A 26 2.67 -10.72 15.45
CA LYS A 26 1.79 -9.68 16.02
C LYS A 26 1.44 -8.59 15.02
N ARG A 27 2.37 -8.29 14.11
CA ARG A 27 2.29 -7.17 13.16
C ARG A 27 3.08 -7.54 11.91
N VAL A 28 2.67 -7.00 10.76
CA VAL A 28 3.42 -7.16 9.50
C VAL A 28 3.74 -5.81 8.89
N ASP A 29 5.00 -5.60 8.50
CA ASP A 29 5.45 -4.37 7.86
C ASP A 29 5.91 -4.69 6.43
N PHE A 30 5.29 -4.06 5.43
CA PHE A 30 5.58 -4.26 4.02
C PHE A 30 6.37 -3.11 3.43
N CYS A 31 7.35 -3.44 2.57
CA CYS A 31 7.99 -2.51 1.66
C CYS A 31 7.82 -3.05 0.24
N VAL A 32 7.01 -2.37 -0.57
CA VAL A 32 6.63 -2.83 -1.91
C VAL A 32 6.91 -1.74 -2.94
N GLY A 33 7.22 -2.16 -4.16
CA GLY A 33 7.32 -1.24 -5.29
C GLY A 33 5.96 -0.63 -5.63
N TYR A 34 5.01 -1.48 -5.97
CA TYR A 34 3.66 -1.09 -6.35
C TYR A 34 2.63 -1.73 -5.41
N PHE A 35 1.49 -1.07 -5.27
CA PHE A 35 0.38 -1.56 -4.46
C PHE A 35 -0.91 -1.46 -5.28
N ASN A 36 -1.77 -2.48 -5.17
CA ASN A 36 -3.10 -2.47 -5.74
C ASN A 36 -4.09 -3.11 -4.75
N LEU A 37 -5.35 -2.67 -4.80
CA LEU A 37 -6.34 -3.06 -3.79
C LEU A 37 -6.86 -4.49 -4.00
N ARG A 38 -6.91 -4.97 -5.25
CA ARG A 38 -7.27 -6.37 -5.56
C ARG A 38 -6.33 -7.39 -4.91
N GLY A 39 -5.02 -7.16 -4.99
CA GLY A 39 -4.03 -8.00 -4.33
C GLY A 39 -4.13 -7.89 -2.80
N TRP A 40 -4.40 -6.69 -2.29
CA TRP A 40 -4.60 -6.46 -0.87
C TRP A 40 -5.78 -7.25 -0.29
N GLN A 41 -6.90 -7.33 -1.02
CA GLN A 41 -8.08 -8.11 -0.61
C GLN A 41 -7.75 -9.58 -0.32
N LEU A 42 -6.67 -10.14 -0.89
CA LEU A 42 -6.26 -11.52 -0.65
C LEU A 42 -5.64 -11.74 0.73
N VAL A 43 -5.18 -10.70 1.42
CA VAL A 43 -4.45 -10.80 2.70
C VAL A 43 -5.01 -9.93 3.82
N VAL A 44 -5.91 -9.00 3.49
CA VAL A 44 -6.46 -8.04 4.46
C VAL A 44 -7.11 -8.72 5.66
N ASN A 45 -7.86 -9.80 5.44
CA ASN A 45 -8.54 -10.51 6.52
C ASN A 45 -7.56 -11.10 7.54
N GLN A 46 -6.43 -11.65 7.07
CA GLN A 46 -5.39 -12.20 7.94
C GLN A 46 -4.69 -11.08 8.72
N ILE A 47 -4.46 -9.94 8.08
CA ILE A 47 -3.82 -8.77 8.69
C ILE A 47 -4.71 -8.17 9.78
N ASP A 48 -6.01 -8.02 9.53
CA ASP A 48 -6.97 -7.47 10.48
C ASP A 48 -7.13 -8.36 11.73
N GLN A 49 -6.80 -9.64 11.62
CA GLN A 49 -6.80 -10.60 12.74
C GLN A 49 -5.49 -10.60 13.52
N THR A 50 -4.45 -9.89 13.07
CA THR A 50 -3.20 -9.82 13.82
C THR A 50 -3.38 -9.07 15.14
N PRO A 51 -2.74 -9.51 16.23
CA PRO A 51 -2.86 -8.87 17.54
C PRO A 51 -2.46 -7.39 17.58
N GLY A 52 -1.67 -6.92 16.61
CA GLY A 52 -1.00 -5.64 16.61
C GLY A 52 0.15 -5.54 17.62
N ASP A 53 0.94 -4.49 17.50
CA ASP A 53 1.95 -4.13 18.51
C ASP A 53 2.24 -2.62 18.46
N TYR A 54 2.82 -2.09 19.54
CA TYR A 54 3.27 -0.70 19.60
C TYR A 54 4.59 -0.53 18.85
N VAL A 55 4.66 0.51 18.01
CA VAL A 55 5.87 0.94 17.30
C VAL A 55 6.18 2.40 17.61
N TYR A 56 7.46 2.76 17.58
CA TYR A 56 7.84 4.16 17.58
C TYR A 56 7.71 4.75 16.19
N GLU A 57 6.88 5.78 16.07
CA GLU A 57 6.77 6.62 14.88
C GLU A 57 7.17 8.05 15.30
N GLY A 58 8.42 8.43 14.99
CA GLY A 58 9.06 9.60 15.58
C GLY A 58 9.24 9.43 17.09
N ASN A 59 8.74 10.39 17.87
CA ASN A 59 8.83 10.39 19.33
C ASN A 59 7.56 9.85 20.02
N LYS A 60 6.68 9.17 19.29
CA LYS A 60 5.41 8.65 19.81
C LYS A 60 5.34 7.13 19.65
N GLN A 61 4.78 6.46 20.65
CA GLN A 61 4.39 5.07 20.55
C GLN A 61 2.98 4.97 19.97
N GLU A 62 2.86 4.20 18.92
CA GLU A 62 1.66 4.10 18.10
C GLU A 62 1.32 2.62 17.92
N PHE A 63 0.06 2.25 18.16
CA PHE A 63 -0.39 0.87 17.94
C PHE A 63 -0.61 0.63 16.44
N ARG A 64 -0.01 -0.43 15.90
CA ARG A 64 -0.12 -0.80 14.47
C ARG A 64 -0.28 -2.31 14.30
N CYS A 65 -1.19 -2.71 13.41
CA CYS A 65 -1.31 -4.09 12.93
C CYS A 65 -0.55 -4.31 11.61
N CYS A 66 -0.47 -3.27 10.78
CA CYS A 66 0.30 -3.31 9.56
C CYS A 66 0.84 -1.92 9.20
N ARG A 67 2.07 -1.87 8.66
CA ARG A 67 2.59 -0.70 7.96
C ARG A 67 2.90 -1.07 6.51
N LEU A 68 2.64 -0.16 5.60
CA LEU A 68 2.87 -0.36 4.18
C LEU A 68 3.64 0.83 3.62
N LEU A 69 4.89 0.59 3.24
CA LEU A 69 5.71 1.54 2.50
C LEU A 69 5.65 1.19 1.02
N ILE A 70 5.22 2.16 0.21
CA ILE A 70 5.06 2.01 -1.25
C ILE A 70 6.10 2.89 -1.94
N GLY A 71 7.09 2.28 -2.60
CA GLY A 71 8.24 2.99 -3.15
C GLY A 71 8.01 3.60 -4.54
N MET A 72 7.23 2.92 -5.40
CA MET A 72 6.99 3.32 -6.78
C MET A 72 5.52 3.62 -7.03
N HIS A 73 4.81 4.16 -6.02
CA HIS A 73 3.48 4.72 -6.27
C HIS A 73 3.64 5.81 -7.33
N GLN A 74 3.24 5.51 -8.57
CA GLN A 74 3.11 6.49 -9.65
C GLN A 74 1.66 6.98 -9.62
N PRO A 75 1.32 8.02 -8.83
CA PRO A 75 0.29 8.90 -9.34
C PRO A 75 0.87 9.49 -10.62
N ASN A 76 0.04 9.74 -11.64
CA ASN A 76 0.53 10.28 -12.91
C ASN A 76 1.41 11.50 -12.59
N GLN A 77 2.74 11.35 -12.69
CA GLN A 77 3.66 12.22 -11.95
C GLN A 77 3.54 13.65 -12.45
N GLU A 78 3.19 13.80 -13.73
CA GLU A 78 2.78 15.02 -14.38
C GLU A 78 1.54 15.66 -13.73
N LEU A 79 0.46 14.91 -13.47
CA LEU A 79 -0.78 15.48 -12.91
C LEU A 79 -0.59 15.98 -11.48
N VAL A 80 0.12 15.22 -10.63
CA VAL A 80 0.40 15.64 -9.25
C VAL A 80 1.40 16.78 -9.23
N ARG A 81 2.46 16.71 -10.04
CA ARG A 81 3.45 17.79 -10.13
C ARG A 81 2.81 19.07 -10.66
N ARG A 82 1.88 19.00 -11.63
CA ARG A 82 1.14 20.17 -12.13
C ARG A 82 0.13 20.72 -11.11
N LEU A 83 -0.57 19.86 -10.39
CA LEU A 83 -1.53 20.25 -9.32
C LEU A 83 -0.86 20.96 -8.14
N TYR A 84 0.35 20.54 -7.78
CA TYR A 84 1.06 21.02 -6.59
C TYR A 84 2.31 21.84 -6.92
N SER A 85 2.56 22.15 -8.20
CA SER A 85 3.64 23.06 -8.60
C SER A 85 3.33 24.46 -8.09
N LYS A 86 4.31 25.09 -7.43
CA LYS A 86 4.22 26.49 -7.00
C LYS A 86 4.54 27.49 -8.12
N GLU A 87 5.01 27.01 -9.27
CA GLU A 87 5.52 27.87 -10.34
C GLU A 87 4.40 28.53 -11.16
N GLN A 88 3.19 27.97 -11.18
CA GLN A 88 2.03 28.57 -11.84
C GLN A 88 0.72 28.27 -11.09
N PRO A 89 -0.15 29.26 -10.89
CA PRO A 89 -1.47 29.02 -10.34
C PRO A 89 -2.26 28.10 -11.28
N THR A 90 -2.64 26.93 -10.77
CA THR A 90 -3.41 25.94 -11.51
C THR A 90 -4.86 26.41 -11.64
N ASP A 91 -5.42 26.38 -12.85
CA ASP A 91 -6.85 26.63 -13.06
C ASP A 91 -7.71 25.62 -12.28
N ALA A 92 -8.78 26.10 -11.63
CA ALA A 92 -9.66 25.30 -10.79
C ALA A 92 -10.32 24.15 -11.58
N ALA A 93 -10.67 24.39 -12.85
CA ALA A 93 -11.24 23.35 -13.72
C ALA A 93 -10.22 22.24 -14.02
N TYR A 94 -8.98 22.62 -14.33
CA TYR A 94 -7.88 21.68 -14.55
C TYR A 94 -7.55 20.87 -13.28
N ALA A 95 -7.54 21.52 -12.11
CA ALA A 95 -7.33 20.85 -10.84
C ALA A 95 -8.42 19.81 -10.54
N GLN A 96 -9.68 20.12 -10.86
CA GLN A 96 -10.80 19.20 -10.70
C GLN A 96 -10.69 18.00 -11.66
N GLN A 97 -10.28 18.21 -12.91
CA GLN A 97 -10.03 17.12 -13.87
C GLN A 97 -8.93 16.18 -13.38
N CYS A 98 -7.81 16.71 -12.91
CA CYS A 98 -6.70 15.91 -12.37
C CYS A 98 -7.15 15.07 -11.17
N LYS A 99 -7.95 15.65 -10.24
CA LYS A 99 -8.53 14.91 -9.11
C LYS A 99 -9.44 13.77 -9.58
N LEU A 100 -10.28 14.01 -10.57
CA LEU A 100 -11.14 12.99 -11.15
C LEU A 100 -10.34 11.86 -11.80
N GLU A 101 -9.25 12.18 -12.50
CA GLU A 101 -8.36 11.17 -13.10
C GLU A 101 -7.67 10.32 -12.04
N ILE A 102 -7.13 10.95 -10.99
CA ILE A 102 -6.56 10.22 -9.83
C ILE A 102 -7.61 9.29 -9.22
N ALA A 103 -8.85 9.78 -9.00
CA ALA A 103 -9.94 8.98 -8.46
C ALA A 103 -10.36 7.83 -9.39
N ARG A 104 -10.36 8.03 -10.71
CA ARG A 104 -10.63 6.97 -11.71
C ARG A 104 -9.55 5.90 -11.69
N GLU A 105 -8.27 6.29 -11.68
CA GLU A 105 -7.15 5.34 -11.60
C GLU A 105 -7.20 4.55 -10.29
N PHE A 106 -7.52 5.20 -9.17
CA PHE A 106 -7.75 4.51 -7.91
C PHE A 106 -8.93 3.53 -7.99
N LYS A 107 -10.05 3.94 -8.61
CA LYS A 107 -11.20 3.05 -8.86
C LYS A 107 -10.83 1.84 -9.72
N LYS A 108 -9.92 1.97 -10.69
CA LYS A 108 -9.42 0.82 -11.48
C LYS A 108 -8.62 -0.17 -10.64
N GLN A 109 -8.10 0.24 -9.49
CA GLN A 109 -7.37 -0.63 -8.57
C GLN A 109 -8.28 -1.40 -7.61
N LEU A 110 -9.51 -0.92 -7.38
CA LEU A 110 -10.59 -1.64 -6.68
C LEU A 110 -11.08 -2.84 -7.53
#